data_AF-A0A059C7T4-F1
#
_entry.id   AF-A0A059C7T4-F1
#
_cell.length_a   1.000
_cell.length_b   1.000
_cell.length_c   1.000
_cell.angle_alpha   90.00
_cell.angle_beta   90.00
_cell.angle_gamma   90.00
#
_symmetry.space_group_name_H-M   'P 1'
#
loop_
_entity.id
_entity.type
_entity.pdbx_description
1 polymer ?
#
loop_
_entity_poly.entity_id
_entity_poly.type
_entity_poly.pdbx_seq_one_letter_code
_entity_poly.pdbx_strand_id
1 'polypeptide(L)'
;MAFTLKSDLIISLVLILGAWAWHATSVRPLHDPTIAEQHEQWMANYSRTYNDLQEKAKRQAIFAKNLQFIEDFNKSGNRTFQLGLNQFSDLTNEEFVRSHTGYLAPKQSKPANITSFSHQKLTGDVPDNIDWVEKGVVNAIKYQGKCGSCWAFSVVAAVEGIVGITKGTLPVLSEQQLIDCDTTNYGCRGGYPDNSFDYIVQNQGIASEDSYPYEGVAGTCDATKAAEHAAQIEGFTDVPSGEDELMKAVAQQPVSVIISAGCQEFQSYSGGVFNSECGQQLDHAVVVVGYGTSEEGTDFWKIRNSWGEQWGERGYMRIQRGRGSSEGICRVASKASYPTA
;
A
#
# COMPACT_ATOMS: atom_id res chain seq x y z
N MET A 1 -29.95 84.19 -22.07
CA MET A 1 -29.27 83.35 -21.07
C MET A 1 -30.32 82.60 -20.27
N ALA A 2 -30.52 81.32 -20.55
CA ALA A 2 -31.19 80.35 -19.68
C ALA A 2 -31.04 78.97 -20.35
N PHE A 3 -29.99 78.23 -19.98
CA PHE A 3 -29.87 76.82 -20.36
C PHE A 3 -30.76 76.01 -19.42
N THR A 4 -31.93 75.61 -19.89
CA THR A 4 -32.76 74.61 -19.21
C THR A 4 -32.16 73.24 -19.48
N LEU A 5 -31.34 72.74 -18.54
CA LEU A 5 -30.97 71.32 -18.50
C LEU A 5 -32.24 70.49 -18.27
N LYS A 6 -32.58 69.64 -19.25
CA LYS A 6 -33.69 68.69 -19.15
C LYS A 6 -33.44 67.73 -17.98
N SER A 7 -34.44 67.64 -17.11
CA SER A 7 -34.53 66.73 -15.95
C SER A 7 -34.27 65.26 -16.28
N ASP A 8 -34.40 64.87 -17.55
CA ASP A 8 -34.27 63.49 -17.99
C ASP A 8 -32.81 63.00 -18.01
N LEU A 9 -31.82 63.90 -18.08
CA LEU A 9 -30.40 63.51 -18.10
C LEU A 9 -29.86 63.18 -16.70
N ILE A 10 -30.48 63.70 -15.64
CA ILE A 10 -30.05 63.47 -14.25
C ILE A 10 -30.56 62.10 -13.75
N ILE A 11 -31.75 61.68 -14.19
CA ILE A 11 -32.35 60.40 -13.77
C ILE A 11 -31.61 59.22 -14.42
N SER A 12 -31.14 59.36 -15.67
CA SER A 12 -30.35 58.31 -16.34
C SER A 12 -28.95 58.12 -15.75
N LEU A 13 -28.31 59.19 -15.23
CA LEU A 13 -26.99 59.06 -14.61
C LEU A 13 -27.05 58.38 -13.22
N VAL A 14 -28.14 58.59 -12.47
CA VAL A 14 -28.34 57.97 -11.15
C VAL A 14 -28.67 56.47 -11.28
N LEU A 15 -29.38 56.06 -12.34
CA LEU A 15 -29.66 54.64 -12.59
C LEU A 15 -28.44 53.88 -13.12
N ILE A 16 -27.55 54.52 -13.88
CA ILE A 16 -26.31 53.89 -14.35
C ILE A 16 -25.28 53.79 -13.23
N LEU A 17 -25.21 54.74 -12.29
CA LEU A 17 -24.36 54.62 -11.10
C LEU A 17 -24.92 53.69 -10.02
N GLY A 18 -26.25 53.49 -9.97
CA GLY A 18 -26.90 52.51 -9.08
C GLY A 18 -26.79 51.06 -9.57
N ALA A 19 -26.68 50.82 -10.88
CA ALA A 19 -26.54 49.48 -11.44
C ALA A 19 -25.12 48.89 -11.34
N TRP A 20 -24.11 49.71 -11.03
CA TRP A 20 -22.73 49.27 -10.82
C TRP A 20 -22.39 49.08 -9.34
N ALA A 21 -23.33 49.33 -8.42
CA ALA A 21 -23.14 49.13 -6.99
C ALA A 21 -23.65 47.77 -6.48
N TRP A 22 -24.38 47.00 -7.29
CA TRP A 22 -25.08 45.77 -6.84
C TRP A 22 -24.55 44.47 -7.47
N HIS A 23 -23.34 44.50 -8.06
CA HIS A 23 -22.58 43.28 -8.38
C HIS A 23 -21.25 43.21 -7.61
N ALA A 24 -21.13 43.93 -6.49
CA ALA A 24 -20.28 43.47 -5.41
C ALA A 24 -21.06 42.46 -4.57
N THR A 25 -21.47 41.33 -5.18
CA THR A 25 -21.67 40.13 -4.38
C THR A 25 -20.33 39.89 -3.72
N SER A 26 -20.30 40.13 -2.41
CA SER A 26 -19.22 39.74 -1.52
C SER A 26 -18.68 38.38 -1.99
N VAL A 27 -17.49 38.38 -2.59
CA VAL A 27 -16.64 37.21 -2.54
C VAL A 27 -16.35 37.07 -1.06
N ARG A 28 -17.19 36.32 -0.34
CA ARG A 28 -16.80 35.84 0.97
C ARG A 28 -15.47 35.14 0.70
N PRO A 29 -14.35 35.54 1.35
CA PRO A 29 -13.19 34.67 1.32
C PRO A 29 -13.72 33.31 1.78
N LEU A 30 -13.55 32.27 0.96
CA LEU A 30 -13.80 30.90 1.39
C LEU A 30 -13.05 30.78 2.70
N HIS A 31 -13.79 30.65 3.80
CA HIS A 31 -13.18 30.43 5.10
C HIS A 31 -12.44 29.11 4.98
N ASP A 32 -11.11 29.13 5.13
CA ASP A 32 -10.34 27.90 5.17
C ASP A 32 -10.93 27.02 6.28
N PRO A 33 -11.33 25.78 5.96
CA PRO A 33 -12.02 24.94 6.92
C PRO A 33 -11.15 24.74 8.14
N THR A 34 -11.74 24.90 9.32
CA THR A 34 -11.07 24.61 10.58
C THR A 34 -10.62 23.15 10.62
N ILE A 35 -9.61 22.84 11.43
CA ILE A 35 -9.14 21.45 11.63
C ILE A 35 -10.30 20.53 12.08
N ALA A 36 -11.25 21.05 12.86
CA ALA A 36 -12.44 20.29 13.25
C ALA A 36 -13.31 19.94 12.04
N GLU A 37 -13.60 20.91 11.17
CA GLU A 37 -14.40 20.67 9.95
C GLU A 37 -13.71 19.70 8.99
N GLN A 38 -12.39 19.84 8.79
CA GLN A 38 -11.61 18.92 7.97
C GLN A 38 -11.60 17.50 8.56
N HIS A 39 -11.48 17.35 9.88
CA HIS A 39 -11.54 16.05 10.53
C HIS A 39 -12.91 15.40 10.39
N GLU A 40 -14.01 16.15 10.54
CA GLU A 40 -15.37 15.63 10.32
C GLU A 40 -15.60 15.18 8.88
N GLN A 41 -15.10 15.95 7.90
CA GLN A 41 -15.16 15.57 6.47
C GLN A 41 -14.35 14.30 6.21
N TRP A 42 -13.14 14.21 6.75
CA TRP A 42 -12.32 13.01 6.67
C TRP A 42 -13.01 11.82 7.33
N MET A 43 -13.61 11.99 8.51
CA MET A 43 -14.37 10.93 9.19
C MET A 43 -15.52 10.43 8.31
N ALA A 44 -16.27 11.33 7.67
CA ALA A 44 -17.34 10.95 6.76
C ALA A 44 -16.83 10.14 5.55
N ASN A 45 -15.72 10.58 4.94
CA ASN A 45 -15.12 9.92 3.77
C ASN A 45 -14.61 8.51 4.09
N TYR A 46 -14.07 8.29 5.30
CA TYR A 46 -13.49 7.02 5.73
C TYR A 46 -14.41 6.21 6.65
N SER A 47 -15.70 6.57 6.73
CA SER A 47 -16.68 5.94 7.63
C SER A 47 -16.19 5.79 9.07
N ARG A 48 -15.48 6.81 9.57
CA ARG A 48 -14.80 6.76 10.87
C ARG A 48 -15.72 7.18 12.01
N THR A 49 -15.75 6.38 13.07
CA THR A 49 -16.48 6.63 14.30
C THR A 49 -15.59 6.39 15.51
N TYR A 50 -15.93 7.00 16.65
CA TYR A 50 -15.19 6.88 17.91
C TYR A 50 -16.13 6.56 19.06
N ASN A 51 -15.62 5.86 20.07
CA ASN A 51 -16.41 5.40 21.21
C ASN A 51 -16.97 6.55 22.06
N ASP A 52 -16.21 7.62 22.18
CA ASP A 52 -16.56 8.78 23.00
C ASP A 52 -15.89 10.07 22.47
N LEU A 53 -16.29 11.20 23.06
CA LEU A 53 -15.78 12.52 22.71
C LEU A 53 -14.30 12.70 23.08
N GLN A 54 -13.78 11.98 24.07
CA GLN A 54 -12.39 12.07 24.48
C GLN A 54 -11.47 11.42 23.45
N GLU A 55 -11.82 10.23 22.97
CA GLU A 55 -11.12 9.55 21.88
C GLU A 55 -11.23 10.38 20.59
N LYS A 56 -12.42 10.93 20.27
CA LYS A 56 -12.57 11.83 19.12
C LYS A 56 -11.64 13.04 19.20
N ALA A 57 -11.54 13.70 20.35
CA ALA A 57 -10.66 14.85 20.54
C ALA A 57 -9.17 14.46 20.41
N LYS A 58 -8.76 13.30 20.96
CA LYS A 58 -7.41 12.76 20.78
C LYS A 58 -7.10 12.53 19.29
N ARG A 59 -8.03 11.88 18.58
CA ARG A 59 -7.89 11.53 17.16
C ARG A 59 -7.85 12.75 16.26
N GLN A 60 -8.66 13.77 16.55
CA GLN A 60 -8.61 15.08 15.89
C GLN A 60 -7.24 15.75 16.06
N ALA A 61 -6.65 15.70 17.26
CA ALA A 61 -5.33 16.26 17.50
C ALA A 61 -4.21 15.51 16.74
N ILE A 62 -4.32 14.19 16.60
CA ILE A 62 -3.39 13.39 15.78
C ILE A 62 -3.58 13.72 14.29
N PHE A 63 -4.83 13.77 13.83
CA PHE A 63 -5.19 14.18 12.47
C PHE A 63 -4.59 15.54 12.11
N ALA A 64 -4.71 16.53 13.00
CA ALA A 64 -4.14 17.86 12.79
C ALA A 64 -2.61 17.82 12.57
N LYS A 65 -1.90 17.00 13.35
CA LYS A 65 -0.44 16.83 13.21
C LYS A 65 -0.06 16.16 11.89
N ASN A 66 -0.80 15.12 11.51
CA ASN A 66 -0.56 14.41 10.25
C ASN A 66 -0.88 15.31 9.04
N LEU A 67 -1.97 16.08 9.09
CA LEU A 67 -2.30 17.06 8.05
C LEU A 67 -1.19 18.10 7.89
N GLN A 68 -0.72 18.69 9.00
CA GLN A 68 0.38 19.65 8.97
C GLN A 68 1.65 19.04 8.34
N PHE A 69 2.01 17.80 8.73
CA PHE A 69 3.16 17.09 8.16
C PHE A 69 3.02 16.88 6.65
N ILE A 70 1.84 16.45 6.20
CA ILE A 70 1.53 16.25 4.77
C ILE A 70 1.66 17.56 4.00
N GLU A 71 1.10 18.65 4.52
CA GLU A 71 1.16 19.95 3.87
C GLU A 71 2.60 20.48 3.78
N ASP A 72 3.37 20.38 4.86
CA ASP A 72 4.77 20.83 4.88
C ASP A 72 5.64 20.00 3.94
N PHE A 73 5.41 18.68 3.89
CA PHE A 73 6.08 17.79 2.95
C PHE A 73 5.80 18.22 1.50
N ASN A 74 4.52 18.39 1.14
CA ASN A 74 4.11 18.72 -0.22
C ASN A 74 4.51 20.14 -0.64
N LYS A 75 4.63 21.10 0.29
CA LYS A 75 5.11 22.47 0.02
C LYS A 75 6.62 22.55 -0.26
N SER A 76 7.41 21.56 0.17
CA SER A 76 8.88 21.64 0.16
C SER A 76 9.56 21.60 -1.23
N GLY A 77 8.79 21.44 -2.33
CA GLY A 77 9.30 21.46 -3.72
C GLY A 77 10.19 20.26 -4.08
N ASN A 78 10.37 20.02 -5.38
CA ASN A 78 11.25 18.97 -5.95
C ASN A 78 11.03 17.56 -5.36
N ARG A 79 9.79 17.06 -5.40
CA ARG A 79 9.42 15.71 -4.95
C ARG A 79 8.95 14.87 -6.14
N THR A 80 9.35 13.59 -6.14
CA THR A 80 8.87 12.58 -7.09
C THR A 80 7.57 11.91 -6.63
N PHE A 81 7.11 12.21 -5.41
CA PHE A 81 5.90 11.66 -4.82
C PHE A 81 5.20 12.67 -3.90
N GLN A 82 3.95 12.39 -3.57
CA GLN A 82 3.11 13.21 -2.72
C GLN A 82 2.55 12.40 -1.55
N LEU A 83 2.33 13.10 -0.45
CA LEU A 83 1.59 12.58 0.69
C LEU A 83 0.14 13.06 0.65
N GLY A 84 -0.76 12.32 1.27
CA GLY A 84 -2.18 12.66 1.32
C GLY A 84 -2.85 12.12 2.57
N LEU A 85 -4.00 12.70 2.90
CA LEU A 85 -4.87 12.12 3.90
C LEU A 85 -5.39 10.77 3.40
N ASN A 86 -5.34 9.76 4.26
CA ASN A 86 -5.86 8.42 4.00
C ASN A 86 -6.53 7.87 5.26
N GLN A 87 -6.99 6.62 5.22
CA GLN A 87 -7.69 5.98 6.35
C GLN A 87 -6.88 5.86 7.65
N PHE A 88 -5.56 6.14 7.61
CA PHE A 88 -4.66 6.11 8.76
C PHE A 88 -4.32 7.50 9.31
N SER A 89 -4.90 8.57 8.78
CA SER A 89 -4.55 9.94 9.17
C SER A 89 -4.91 10.29 10.62
N ASP A 90 -5.71 9.49 11.33
CA ASP A 90 -5.99 9.65 12.76
C ASP A 90 -5.10 8.78 13.70
N LEU A 91 -4.09 8.11 13.15
CA LEU A 91 -3.14 7.28 13.89
C LEU A 91 -1.78 7.97 14.01
N THR A 92 -1.11 7.81 15.16
CA THR A 92 0.32 8.09 15.22
C THR A 92 1.09 7.04 14.42
N ASN A 93 2.30 7.35 14.00
CA ASN A 93 3.13 6.40 13.25
C ASN A 93 3.39 5.12 14.08
N GLU A 94 3.57 5.23 15.41
CA GLU A 94 3.75 4.06 16.29
C GLU A 94 2.47 3.22 16.43
N GLU A 95 1.29 3.85 16.48
CA GLU A 95 0.02 3.14 16.44
C GLU A 95 -0.16 2.41 15.10
N PHE A 96 0.16 3.08 13.99
CA PHE A 96 0.08 2.54 12.64
C PHE A 96 0.98 1.32 12.46
N VAL A 97 2.29 1.45 12.70
CA VAL A 97 3.27 0.37 12.55
C VAL A 97 2.85 -0.84 13.39
N ARG A 98 2.56 -0.63 14.68
CA ARG A 98 2.18 -1.71 15.60
C ARG A 98 0.93 -2.49 15.19
N SER A 99 0.01 -1.88 14.44
CA SER A 99 -1.29 -2.50 14.11
C SER A 99 -1.45 -2.94 12.66
N HIS A 100 -0.63 -2.44 11.73
CA HIS A 100 -0.78 -2.71 10.30
C HIS A 100 0.45 -3.36 9.64
N THR A 101 1.55 -3.52 10.38
CA THR A 101 2.68 -4.35 9.96
C THR A 101 2.72 -5.66 10.77
N GLY A 102 3.65 -6.55 10.47
CA GLY A 102 3.63 -7.89 11.07
C GLY A 102 4.73 -8.83 10.62
N TYR A 103 5.77 -8.36 9.93
CA TYR A 103 6.93 -9.19 9.68
C TYR A 103 7.68 -9.44 10.99
N LEU A 104 8.02 -10.70 11.23
CA LEU A 104 8.90 -11.11 12.31
C LEU A 104 10.08 -11.87 11.72
N ALA A 105 11.29 -11.36 11.96
CA ALA A 105 12.51 -12.08 11.62
C ALA A 105 12.56 -13.42 12.38
N PRO A 106 13.02 -14.51 11.74
CA PRO A 106 13.14 -15.79 12.41
C PRO A 106 14.17 -15.71 13.55
N LYS A 107 13.88 -16.37 14.68
CA LYS A 107 14.77 -16.38 15.86
C LYS A 107 16.14 -17.01 15.60
N GLN A 108 16.18 -17.95 14.66
CA GLN A 108 17.40 -18.59 14.18
C GLN A 108 17.49 -18.38 12.68
N SER A 109 18.67 -18.01 12.20
CA SER A 109 18.93 -17.90 10.76
C SER A 109 18.74 -19.27 10.11
N LYS A 110 17.67 -19.43 9.33
CA LYS A 110 17.55 -20.57 8.40
C LYS A 110 18.56 -20.35 7.26
N PRO A 111 19.25 -21.39 6.77
CA PRO A 111 20.02 -21.28 5.53
C PRO A 111 19.08 -20.84 4.42
N ALA A 112 19.47 -19.81 3.67
CA ALA A 112 18.66 -19.34 2.55
C ALA A 112 18.57 -20.44 1.48
N ASN A 113 17.37 -20.71 0.99
CA ASN A 113 17.10 -21.67 -0.07
C ASN A 113 17.41 -21.06 -1.44
N ILE A 114 18.68 -20.73 -1.66
CA ILE A 114 19.19 -20.07 -2.89
C ILE A 114 19.56 -21.12 -3.96
N THR A 115 19.67 -22.40 -3.61
CA THR A 115 20.15 -23.45 -4.52
C THR A 115 19.28 -23.66 -5.75
N SER A 116 18.01 -23.25 -5.71
CA SER A 116 17.07 -23.24 -6.83
C SER A 116 17.00 -21.91 -7.60
N PHE A 117 17.69 -20.87 -7.14
CA PHE A 117 17.81 -19.59 -7.85
C PHE A 117 18.77 -19.75 -9.04
N SER A 118 18.29 -20.41 -10.08
CA SER A 118 19.04 -20.66 -11.31
C SER A 118 18.59 -19.68 -12.38
N HIS A 119 19.50 -18.82 -12.83
CA HIS A 119 19.32 -17.95 -14.00
C HIS A 119 19.01 -18.69 -15.30
N GLN A 120 19.12 -20.02 -15.31
CA GLN A 120 18.97 -20.84 -16.52
C GLN A 120 17.59 -20.75 -17.18
N LYS A 121 16.54 -20.32 -16.44
CA LYS A 121 15.19 -20.09 -17.02
C LYS A 121 15.04 -18.74 -17.74
N LEU A 122 15.94 -17.77 -17.52
CA LEU A 122 15.94 -16.52 -18.27
C LEU A 122 16.62 -16.74 -19.62
N THR A 123 15.89 -17.32 -20.57
CA THR A 123 16.32 -17.46 -21.96
C THR A 123 16.06 -16.16 -22.73
N GLY A 124 16.62 -15.05 -22.28
CA GLY A 124 16.46 -13.74 -22.89
C GLY A 124 16.86 -12.59 -21.98
N ASP A 125 16.91 -11.39 -22.54
CA ASP A 125 17.13 -10.16 -21.78
C ASP A 125 15.94 -9.92 -20.83
N VAL A 126 16.24 -9.48 -19.60
CA VAL A 126 15.22 -9.05 -18.64
C VAL A 126 14.51 -7.83 -19.24
N PRO A 127 13.16 -7.83 -19.34
CA PRO A 127 12.43 -6.69 -19.91
C PRO A 127 12.74 -5.40 -19.15
N ASP A 128 12.69 -4.24 -19.82
CA ASP A 128 12.86 -2.94 -19.14
C ASP A 128 11.66 -2.60 -18.24
N ASN A 129 10.48 -3.12 -18.57
CA ASN A 129 9.23 -2.88 -17.86
C ASN A 129 8.43 -4.19 -17.75
N ILE A 130 7.86 -4.44 -16.58
CA ILE A 130 6.92 -5.54 -16.36
C ILE A 130 5.84 -5.12 -15.38
N ASP A 131 4.59 -5.43 -15.69
CA ASP A 131 3.45 -5.24 -14.80
C ASP A 131 2.58 -6.49 -14.79
N TRP A 132 2.68 -7.27 -13.72
CA TRP A 132 1.88 -8.49 -13.55
C TRP A 132 0.40 -8.20 -13.33
N VAL A 133 0.04 -6.98 -12.92
CA VAL A 133 -1.35 -6.54 -12.81
C VAL A 133 -1.95 -6.42 -14.22
N GLU A 134 -1.24 -5.78 -15.15
CA GLU A 134 -1.68 -5.65 -16.55
C GLU A 134 -1.71 -7.00 -17.28
N LYS A 135 -0.82 -7.92 -16.90
CA LYS A 135 -0.83 -9.31 -17.39
C LYS A 135 -1.96 -10.17 -16.81
N GLY A 136 -2.76 -9.65 -15.87
CA GLY A 136 -3.92 -10.34 -15.32
C GLY A 136 -3.59 -11.48 -14.35
N VAL A 137 -2.44 -11.45 -13.69
CA VAL A 137 -2.02 -12.49 -12.72
C VAL A 137 -1.92 -11.97 -11.28
N VAL A 138 -2.65 -10.89 -10.98
CA VAL A 138 -2.71 -10.27 -9.65
C VAL A 138 -4.18 -9.97 -9.33
N ASN A 139 -4.70 -10.50 -8.22
CA ASN A 139 -6.09 -10.30 -7.80
C ASN A 139 -6.40 -8.86 -7.37
N ALA A 140 -7.64 -8.56 -7.00
CA ALA A 140 -7.99 -7.28 -6.38
C ALA A 140 -7.21 -7.02 -5.08
N ILE A 141 -7.02 -5.75 -4.71
CA ILE A 141 -6.37 -5.38 -3.44
C ILE A 141 -7.25 -5.80 -2.27
N LYS A 142 -6.61 -6.36 -1.24
CA LYS A 142 -7.27 -6.75 0.02
C LYS A 142 -6.85 -5.83 1.18
N TYR A 143 -7.56 -5.92 2.30
CA TYR A 143 -7.28 -5.15 3.52
C TYR A 143 -7.10 -6.06 4.73
N GLN A 144 -5.91 -6.06 5.33
CA GLN A 144 -5.58 -6.88 6.49
C GLN A 144 -6.15 -6.37 7.83
N GLY A 145 -6.74 -5.16 7.85
CA GLY A 145 -7.20 -4.55 9.09
C GLY A 145 -6.09 -4.36 10.13
N LYS A 146 -6.44 -4.53 11.41
CA LYS A 146 -5.53 -4.38 12.57
C LYS A 146 -4.83 -5.69 12.98
N CYS A 147 -4.75 -6.64 12.06
CA CYS A 147 -4.05 -7.90 12.25
C CYS A 147 -2.65 -7.78 11.64
N GLY A 148 -1.60 -8.19 12.36
CA GLY A 148 -0.23 -8.24 11.84
C GLY A 148 -0.02 -9.41 10.87
N SER A 149 -0.85 -9.52 9.84
CA SER A 149 -0.89 -10.64 8.89
C SER A 149 -0.31 -10.34 7.52
N CYS A 150 0.42 -9.23 7.34
CA CYS A 150 1.05 -8.87 6.07
C CYS A 150 1.88 -10.01 5.47
N TRP A 151 2.51 -10.85 6.31
CA TRP A 151 3.23 -12.04 5.91
C TRP A 151 2.36 -13.05 5.14
N ALA A 152 1.13 -13.28 5.59
CA ALA A 152 0.17 -14.18 4.93
C ALA A 152 -0.31 -13.60 3.60
N PHE A 153 -0.65 -12.30 3.57
CA PHE A 153 -1.06 -11.61 2.34
C PHE A 153 0.04 -11.60 1.28
N SER A 154 1.29 -11.41 1.69
CA SER A 154 2.45 -11.44 0.79
C SER A 154 2.64 -12.81 0.14
N VAL A 155 2.53 -13.87 0.94
CA VAL A 155 2.65 -15.26 0.48
C VAL A 155 1.50 -15.63 -0.45
N VAL A 156 0.25 -15.36 -0.03
CA VAL A 156 -0.93 -15.67 -0.84
C VAL A 156 -0.85 -14.99 -2.20
N ALA A 157 -0.57 -13.70 -2.27
CA ALA A 157 -0.49 -12.99 -3.54
C ALA A 157 0.64 -13.52 -4.45
N ALA A 158 1.77 -13.96 -3.90
CA ALA A 158 2.83 -14.60 -4.68
C ALA A 158 2.43 -16.00 -5.21
N VAL A 159 1.71 -16.79 -4.39
CA VAL A 159 1.18 -18.11 -4.78
C VAL A 159 0.10 -17.99 -5.85
N GLU A 160 -0.85 -17.06 -5.67
CA GLU A 160 -1.86 -16.74 -6.69
C GLU A 160 -1.20 -16.38 -8.02
N GLY A 161 -0.17 -15.52 -7.98
CA GLY A 161 0.58 -15.09 -9.15
C GLY A 161 1.23 -16.24 -9.91
N ILE A 162 2.00 -17.10 -9.23
CA ILE A 162 2.66 -18.23 -9.91
C ILE A 162 1.64 -19.24 -10.46
N VAL A 163 0.55 -19.50 -9.73
CA VAL A 163 -0.51 -20.41 -10.18
C VAL A 163 -1.25 -19.83 -11.39
N GLY A 164 -1.53 -18.53 -11.38
CA GLY A 164 -2.10 -17.81 -12.52
C GLY A 164 -1.21 -17.92 -13.77
N ILE A 165 0.11 -17.79 -13.60
CA ILE A 165 1.09 -17.92 -14.68
C ILE A 165 1.16 -19.36 -15.22
N THR A 166 1.24 -20.37 -14.35
CA THR A 166 1.49 -21.76 -14.77
C THR A 166 0.24 -22.51 -15.21
N LYS A 167 -0.92 -22.22 -14.59
CA LYS A 167 -2.19 -22.90 -14.87
C LYS A 167 -3.15 -22.07 -15.74
N GLY A 168 -2.85 -20.80 -15.96
CA GLY A 168 -3.70 -19.88 -16.75
C GLY A 168 -5.02 -19.49 -16.07
N THR A 169 -5.23 -19.89 -14.82
CA THR A 169 -6.39 -19.51 -14.01
C THR A 169 -5.88 -18.88 -12.71
N LEU A 170 -6.30 -17.66 -12.42
CA LEU A 170 -5.91 -16.93 -11.22
C LEU A 170 -6.87 -17.27 -10.06
N PRO A 171 -6.45 -18.08 -9.07
CA PRO A 171 -7.30 -18.39 -7.93
C PRO A 171 -7.34 -17.21 -6.95
N VAL A 172 -8.38 -17.16 -6.10
CA VAL A 172 -8.41 -16.30 -4.90
C VAL A 172 -8.23 -17.19 -3.69
N LEU A 173 -7.10 -17.06 -2.99
CA LEU A 173 -6.67 -17.96 -1.93
C LEU A 173 -6.84 -17.34 -0.54
N SER A 174 -6.85 -18.20 0.48
CA SER A 174 -7.13 -17.82 1.87
C SER A 174 -5.88 -17.41 2.65
N GLU A 175 -5.79 -16.13 3.04
CA GLU A 175 -4.82 -15.70 4.05
C GLU A 175 -5.17 -16.24 5.43
N GLN A 176 -6.46 -16.44 5.73
CA GLN A 176 -6.94 -16.89 7.03
C GLN A 176 -6.43 -18.30 7.38
N GLN A 177 -6.39 -19.20 6.40
CA GLN A 177 -5.81 -20.52 6.60
C GLN A 177 -4.36 -20.41 7.10
N LEU A 178 -3.55 -19.54 6.50
CA LEU A 178 -2.17 -19.34 6.97
C LEU A 178 -2.15 -18.80 8.40
N ILE A 179 -2.99 -17.81 8.69
CA ILE A 179 -3.08 -17.18 10.03
C ILE A 179 -3.44 -18.21 11.11
N ASP A 180 -4.32 -19.16 10.81
CA ASP A 180 -4.86 -20.10 11.79
C ASP A 180 -4.09 -21.42 11.86
N CYS A 181 -3.50 -21.87 10.74
CA CYS A 181 -2.93 -23.21 10.60
C CYS A 181 -1.40 -23.24 10.52
N ASP A 182 -0.73 -22.17 10.11
CA ASP A 182 0.74 -22.10 10.13
C ASP A 182 1.23 -21.87 11.57
N THR A 183 1.38 -22.98 12.30
CA THR A 183 1.83 -22.99 13.69
C THR A 183 3.28 -22.54 13.91
N THR A 184 4.04 -22.32 12.84
CA THR A 184 5.41 -21.77 12.93
C THR A 184 5.43 -20.25 12.92
N ASN A 185 4.31 -19.62 12.56
CA ASN A 185 4.04 -18.20 12.69
C ASN A 185 3.11 -17.91 13.87
N TYR A 186 2.80 -16.63 14.12
CA TYR A 186 2.10 -16.19 15.34
C TYR A 186 0.75 -15.52 15.05
N GLY A 187 0.10 -15.88 13.94
CA GLY A 187 -1.18 -15.32 13.51
C GLY A 187 -1.09 -13.78 13.37
N CYS A 188 -2.03 -13.06 13.97
CA CYS A 188 -2.03 -11.59 13.98
C CYS A 188 -0.90 -10.94 14.77
N ARG A 189 -0.06 -11.69 15.49
CA ARG A 189 1.12 -11.15 16.17
C ARG A 189 2.35 -11.06 15.26
N GLY A 190 2.22 -11.57 14.02
CA GLY A 190 3.26 -11.50 13.01
C GLY A 190 3.81 -12.86 12.59
N GLY A 191 4.62 -12.83 11.55
CA GLY A 191 5.14 -14.03 10.93
C GLY A 191 6.23 -13.76 9.90
N TYR A 192 6.81 -14.85 9.41
CA TYR A 192 7.85 -14.90 8.40
C TYR A 192 7.29 -15.58 7.14
N PRO A 193 7.28 -14.93 5.96
CA PRO A 193 6.71 -15.49 4.73
C PRO A 193 7.17 -16.91 4.37
N ASP A 194 8.47 -17.21 4.50
CA ASP A 194 9.00 -18.52 4.08
C ASP A 194 8.42 -19.69 4.87
N ASN A 195 8.09 -19.46 6.15
CA ASN A 195 7.40 -20.46 6.98
C ASN A 195 6.04 -20.84 6.38
N SER A 196 5.37 -19.90 5.74
CA SER A 196 4.06 -20.15 5.14
C SER A 196 4.18 -20.83 3.78
N PHE A 197 5.23 -20.55 3.01
CA PHE A 197 5.55 -21.40 1.85
C PHE A 197 5.81 -22.84 2.29
N ASP A 198 6.64 -23.04 3.32
CA ASP A 198 6.89 -24.36 3.93
C ASP A 198 5.58 -25.05 4.35
N TYR A 199 4.68 -24.31 5.02
CA TYR A 199 3.36 -24.81 5.43
C TYR A 199 2.53 -25.26 4.23
N ILE A 200 2.42 -24.45 3.17
CA ILE A 200 1.60 -24.80 1.99
C ILE A 200 2.13 -26.10 1.34
N VAL A 201 3.45 -26.25 1.25
CA VAL A 201 4.08 -27.49 0.72
C VAL A 201 3.74 -28.69 1.62
N GLN A 202 3.88 -28.55 2.93
CA GLN A 202 3.61 -29.64 3.90
C GLN A 202 2.12 -30.01 3.97
N ASN A 203 1.24 -29.01 3.86
CA ASN A 203 -0.20 -29.19 3.78
C ASN A 203 -0.64 -29.74 2.42
N GLN A 204 0.26 -29.79 1.44
CA GLN A 204 -0.02 -30.17 0.05
C GLN A 204 -1.03 -29.23 -0.62
N GLY A 205 -1.07 -27.96 -0.22
CA GLY A 205 -1.93 -26.96 -0.82
C GLY A 205 -2.49 -25.93 0.16
N ILE A 206 -3.30 -25.04 -0.38
CA ILE A 206 -3.96 -23.95 0.32
C ILE A 206 -5.39 -23.80 -0.22
N ALA A 207 -6.31 -23.50 0.68
CA ALA A 207 -7.73 -23.33 0.40
C ALA A 207 -8.02 -21.99 -0.29
N SER A 208 -9.19 -21.92 -0.90
CA SER A 208 -9.71 -20.67 -1.48
C SER A 208 -10.19 -19.71 -0.38
N GLU A 209 -10.25 -18.42 -0.71
CA GLU A 209 -10.90 -17.42 0.14
C GLU A 209 -12.36 -17.82 0.45
N ASP A 210 -13.10 -18.32 -0.54
CA ASP A 210 -14.52 -18.68 -0.36
C ASP A 210 -14.72 -19.84 0.64
N SER A 211 -13.83 -20.83 0.64
CA SER A 211 -13.87 -21.98 1.55
C SER A 211 -13.36 -21.63 2.95
N TYR A 212 -12.41 -20.69 3.05
CA TYR A 212 -11.80 -20.26 4.31
C TYR A 212 -11.65 -18.72 4.34
N PRO A 213 -12.73 -17.97 4.62
CA PRO A 213 -12.74 -16.51 4.49
C PRO A 213 -11.87 -15.78 5.51
N TYR A 214 -11.40 -14.59 5.15
CA TYR A 214 -10.65 -13.71 6.03
C TYR A 214 -11.49 -13.12 7.17
N GLU A 215 -11.06 -13.37 8.41
CA GLU A 215 -11.72 -12.86 9.63
C GLU A 215 -10.91 -11.75 10.32
N GLY A 216 -9.63 -11.59 9.97
CA GLY A 216 -8.78 -10.54 10.53
C GLY A 216 -8.45 -10.71 12.01
N VAL A 217 -8.60 -11.94 12.51
CA VAL A 217 -8.25 -12.36 13.87
C VAL A 217 -7.63 -13.76 13.81
N ALA A 218 -6.74 -14.07 14.75
CA ALA A 218 -6.21 -15.43 14.86
C ALA A 218 -7.26 -16.34 15.52
N GLY A 219 -7.64 -17.39 14.81
CA GLY A 219 -8.60 -18.41 15.21
C GLY A 219 -7.94 -19.77 15.48
N THR A 220 -8.75 -20.81 15.47
CA THR A 220 -8.28 -22.20 15.54
C THR A 220 -8.30 -22.77 14.13
N CYS A 221 -7.23 -23.46 13.73
CA CYS A 221 -7.18 -24.11 12.42
C CYS A 221 -8.36 -25.07 12.21
N ASP A 222 -9.22 -24.76 11.24
CA ASP A 222 -10.20 -25.69 10.71
C ASP A 222 -9.53 -26.67 9.72
N ALA A 223 -9.18 -27.85 10.22
CA ALA A 223 -8.50 -28.88 9.43
C ALA A 223 -9.34 -29.41 8.26
N THR A 224 -10.68 -29.29 8.32
CA THR A 224 -11.55 -29.74 7.23
C THR A 224 -11.43 -28.78 6.06
N LYS A 225 -11.57 -27.47 6.34
CA LYS A 225 -11.39 -26.42 5.33
C LYS A 225 -9.95 -26.37 4.80
N ALA A 226 -8.96 -26.55 5.67
CA ALA A 226 -7.55 -26.54 5.27
C ALA A 226 -7.18 -27.69 4.31
N ALA A 227 -7.94 -28.78 4.29
CA ALA A 227 -7.77 -29.90 3.38
C ALA A 227 -8.45 -29.68 2.00
N GLU A 228 -9.27 -28.64 1.84
CA GLU A 228 -9.92 -28.28 0.59
C GLU A 228 -9.01 -27.40 -0.28
N HIS A 229 -8.00 -28.02 -0.91
CA HIS A 229 -6.97 -27.29 -1.64
C HIS A 229 -7.47 -26.70 -2.96
N ALA A 230 -7.37 -25.38 -3.10
CA ALA A 230 -7.61 -24.65 -4.34
C ALA A 230 -6.33 -24.44 -5.18
N ALA A 231 -5.17 -24.42 -4.51
CA ALA A 231 -3.86 -24.28 -5.16
C ALA A 231 -2.78 -25.06 -4.41
N GLN A 232 -1.66 -25.31 -5.10
CA GLN A 232 -0.49 -26.03 -4.58
C GLN A 232 0.78 -25.38 -5.14
N ILE A 233 1.87 -25.50 -4.40
CA ILE A 233 3.23 -25.14 -4.82
C ILE A 233 4.16 -26.32 -4.47
N GLU A 234 5.25 -26.48 -5.21
CA GLU A 234 6.24 -27.53 -4.99
C GLU A 234 7.29 -27.11 -3.95
N GLY A 235 7.46 -25.80 -3.75
CA GLY A 235 8.51 -25.23 -2.91
C GLY A 235 8.53 -23.71 -2.95
N PHE A 236 9.63 -23.13 -2.48
CA PHE A 236 9.96 -21.72 -2.66
C PHE A 236 11.47 -21.53 -2.80
N THR A 237 11.88 -20.38 -3.32
CA THR A 237 13.27 -20.00 -3.52
C THR A 237 13.52 -18.63 -2.90
N ASP A 238 14.65 -18.50 -2.19
CA ASP A 238 15.14 -17.21 -1.73
C ASP A 238 15.90 -16.50 -2.85
N VAL A 239 15.62 -15.21 -3.03
CA VAL A 239 16.35 -14.35 -3.95
C VAL A 239 17.57 -13.78 -3.22
N PRO A 240 18.78 -13.87 -3.79
CA PRO A 240 19.95 -13.18 -3.24
C PRO A 240 19.67 -11.68 -3.10
N SER A 241 20.22 -11.07 -2.05
CA SER A 241 20.08 -9.61 -1.83
C SER A 241 20.70 -8.83 -3.01
N GLY A 242 19.98 -7.84 -3.53
CA GLY A 242 20.38 -7.06 -4.69
C GLY A 242 19.23 -6.68 -5.63
N GLU A 243 19.18 -5.43 -6.07
CA GLU A 243 18.16 -4.97 -7.02
C GLU A 243 18.20 -5.74 -8.35
N ASP A 244 19.39 -6.10 -8.85
CA ASP A 244 19.54 -6.89 -10.08
C ASP A 244 18.94 -8.30 -9.94
N GLU A 245 19.13 -8.94 -8.79
CA GLU A 245 18.63 -10.29 -8.52
C GLU A 245 17.12 -10.28 -8.28
N LEU A 246 16.62 -9.27 -7.57
CA LEU A 246 15.19 -9.04 -7.46
C LEU A 246 14.53 -8.78 -8.82
N MET A 247 15.18 -8.01 -9.71
CA MET A 247 14.63 -7.68 -11.03
C MET A 247 14.48 -8.94 -11.89
N LYS A 248 15.49 -9.82 -11.86
CA LYS A 248 15.46 -11.13 -12.54
C LYS A 248 14.37 -12.05 -12.00
N ALA A 249 14.11 -12.04 -10.69
CA ALA A 249 13.02 -12.80 -10.09
C ALA A 249 11.65 -12.24 -10.50
N VAL A 250 11.48 -10.92 -10.39
CA VAL A 250 10.22 -10.22 -10.72
C VAL A 250 9.89 -10.34 -12.20
N ALA A 251 10.89 -10.43 -13.08
CA ALA A 251 10.69 -10.66 -14.51
C ALA A 251 9.97 -11.99 -14.83
N GLN A 252 9.98 -12.95 -13.90
CA GLN A 252 9.41 -14.28 -14.07
C GLN A 252 8.05 -14.45 -13.37
N GLN A 253 7.84 -13.78 -12.23
CA GLN A 253 6.61 -13.86 -11.43
C GLN A 253 6.55 -12.75 -10.37
N PRO A 254 5.40 -12.52 -9.71
CA PRO A 254 5.34 -11.70 -8.48
C PRO A 254 6.22 -12.29 -7.36
N VAL A 255 6.90 -11.41 -6.60
CA VAL A 255 7.88 -11.81 -5.57
C VAL A 255 7.49 -11.21 -4.21
N SER A 256 7.45 -12.04 -3.17
CA SER A 256 7.25 -11.59 -1.79
C SER A 256 8.55 -10.93 -1.30
N VAL A 257 8.45 -9.71 -0.76
CA VAL A 257 9.59 -8.95 -0.23
C VAL A 257 9.30 -8.42 1.16
N ILE A 258 10.35 -8.22 1.94
CA ILE A 258 10.27 -7.55 3.23
C ILE A 258 10.85 -6.15 3.09
N ILE A 259 10.10 -5.15 3.58
CA ILE A 259 10.50 -3.75 3.53
C ILE A 259 10.54 -3.15 4.95
N SER A 260 11.24 -2.03 5.05
CA SER A 260 11.02 -1.07 6.13
C SER A 260 9.90 -0.13 5.72
N ALA A 261 8.75 -0.21 6.39
CA ALA A 261 7.57 0.63 6.13
C ALA A 261 7.27 1.56 7.32
N GLY A 262 8.17 1.64 8.29
CA GLY A 262 7.95 2.32 9.56
C GLY A 262 8.05 3.85 9.56
N CYS A 263 8.16 4.51 8.41
CA CYS A 263 8.23 5.97 8.34
C CYS A 263 6.88 6.64 8.03
N GLN A 264 6.73 7.89 8.50
CA GLN A 264 5.49 8.64 8.40
C GLN A 264 5.11 8.98 6.94
N GLU A 265 6.10 9.15 6.07
CA GLU A 265 5.92 9.31 4.63
C GLU A 265 5.29 8.06 4.00
N PHE A 266 5.65 6.86 4.46
CA PHE A 266 5.09 5.61 3.97
C PHE A 266 3.63 5.44 4.43
N GLN A 267 3.35 5.77 5.70
CA GLN A 267 1.99 5.80 6.24
C GLN A 267 1.08 6.71 5.40
N SER A 268 1.58 7.88 4.99
CA SER A 268 0.80 8.94 4.33
C SER A 268 0.94 8.97 2.80
N TYR A 269 1.59 7.98 2.20
CA TYR A 269 1.82 7.96 0.76
C TYR A 269 0.51 8.00 -0.03
N SER A 270 0.45 8.87 -1.03
CA SER A 270 -0.71 9.04 -1.91
C SER A 270 -0.42 8.72 -3.38
N GLY A 271 0.80 8.95 -3.86
CA GLY A 271 1.15 8.67 -5.26
C GLY A 271 2.49 9.25 -5.70
N GLY A 272 2.95 8.82 -6.87
CA GLY A 272 4.28 9.14 -7.42
C GLY A 272 5.34 8.11 -7.04
N VAL A 273 6.60 8.34 -7.43
CA VAL A 273 7.71 7.43 -7.15
C VAL A 273 8.35 7.77 -5.81
N PHE A 274 8.08 6.94 -4.80
CA PHE A 274 8.54 7.11 -3.43
C PHE A 274 10.07 6.98 -3.33
N ASN A 275 10.72 7.95 -2.68
CA ASN A 275 12.17 7.99 -2.54
C ASN A 275 12.69 8.43 -1.15
N SER A 276 11.84 8.35 -0.13
CA SER A 276 12.26 8.52 1.27
C SER A 276 12.81 7.20 1.84
N GLU A 277 13.67 7.28 2.85
CA GLU A 277 14.14 6.10 3.58
C GLU A 277 13.31 5.89 4.84
N CYS A 278 12.82 4.66 5.07
CA CYS A 278 12.06 4.34 6.29
C CYS A 278 12.90 3.79 7.45
N GLY A 279 14.23 3.79 7.32
CA GLY A 279 15.14 3.27 8.31
C GLY A 279 15.57 1.82 8.04
N GLN A 280 16.18 1.20 9.05
CA GLN A 280 16.85 -0.09 8.90
C GLN A 280 15.99 -1.29 9.33
N GLN A 281 14.93 -1.04 10.09
CA GLN A 281 14.09 -2.08 10.66
C GLN A 281 13.09 -2.58 9.61
N LEU A 282 13.25 -3.84 9.22
CA LEU A 282 12.26 -4.57 8.43
C LEU A 282 11.07 -4.90 9.33
N ASP A 283 9.87 -4.55 8.90
CA ASP A 283 8.64 -4.67 9.69
C ASP A 283 7.42 -5.09 8.87
N HIS A 284 7.47 -4.98 7.54
CA HIS A 284 6.31 -5.22 6.69
C HIS A 284 6.64 -6.13 5.50
N ALA A 285 5.69 -6.99 5.13
CA ALA A 285 5.80 -7.88 3.97
C ALA A 285 4.81 -7.44 2.89
N VAL A 286 5.31 -7.29 1.66
CA VAL A 286 4.55 -6.85 0.49
C VAL A 286 4.98 -7.66 -0.74
N VAL A 287 4.26 -7.53 -1.86
CA VAL A 287 4.63 -8.21 -3.10
C VAL A 287 5.10 -7.20 -4.14
N VAL A 288 6.28 -7.42 -4.73
CA VAL A 288 6.68 -6.72 -5.94
C VAL A 288 5.97 -7.38 -7.12
N VAL A 289 5.08 -6.62 -7.75
CA VAL A 289 4.24 -7.07 -8.88
C VAL A 289 4.69 -6.47 -10.21
N GLY A 290 5.78 -5.73 -10.21
CA GLY A 290 6.33 -5.14 -11.42
C GLY A 290 7.46 -4.17 -11.16
N TYR A 291 8.00 -3.65 -12.25
CA TYR A 291 8.94 -2.55 -12.27
C TYR A 291 8.85 -1.84 -13.61
N GLY A 292 9.36 -0.61 -13.66
CA GLY A 292 9.43 0.15 -14.89
C GLY A 292 10.07 1.51 -14.69
N THR A 293 9.83 2.41 -15.64
CA THR A 293 10.31 3.79 -15.61
C THR A 293 9.11 4.75 -15.70
N SER A 294 9.06 5.77 -14.83
CA SER A 294 7.99 6.77 -14.86
C SER A 294 8.09 7.67 -16.10
N GLU A 295 7.03 8.42 -16.40
CA GLU A 295 7.04 9.38 -17.53
C GLU A 295 8.15 10.44 -17.38
N GLU A 296 8.53 10.75 -16.15
CA GLU A 296 9.63 11.67 -15.80
C GLU A 296 11.02 11.00 -15.80
N GLY A 297 11.11 9.73 -16.20
CA GLY A 297 12.37 9.00 -16.31
C GLY A 297 12.89 8.40 -15.00
N THR A 298 12.04 8.24 -13.98
CA THR A 298 12.45 7.64 -12.70
C THR A 298 12.12 6.14 -12.67
N ASP A 299 13.14 5.30 -12.55
CA ASP A 299 12.97 3.85 -12.37
C ASP A 299 12.30 3.52 -11.04
N PHE A 300 11.38 2.54 -11.05
CA PHE A 300 10.62 2.15 -9.88
C PHE A 300 10.34 0.64 -9.82
N TRP A 301 10.15 0.15 -8.59
CA TRP A 301 9.43 -1.08 -8.25
C TRP A 301 7.95 -0.75 -8.05
N LYS A 302 7.04 -1.58 -8.57
CA LYS A 302 5.60 -1.51 -8.26
C LYS A 302 5.30 -2.56 -7.19
N ILE A 303 4.91 -2.11 -6.00
CA ILE A 303 4.51 -3.00 -4.91
C ILE A 303 2.98 -3.04 -4.76
N ARG A 304 2.47 -4.23 -4.46
CA ARG A 304 1.11 -4.49 -3.99
C ARG A 304 1.14 -4.53 -2.47
N ASN A 305 0.33 -3.69 -1.83
CA ASN A 305 0.20 -3.66 -0.37
C ASN A 305 -1.11 -4.36 0.07
N SER A 306 -1.26 -4.59 1.38
CA SER A 306 -2.40 -5.24 2.03
C SER A 306 -3.22 -4.29 2.91
N TRP A 307 -3.16 -2.99 2.60
CA TRP A 307 -3.83 -1.93 3.36
C TRP A 307 -5.08 -1.39 2.66
N GLY A 308 -5.67 -2.13 1.73
CA GLY A 308 -6.87 -1.69 1.02
C GLY A 308 -6.59 -0.59 -0.01
N GLU A 309 -7.58 -0.34 -0.87
CA GLU A 309 -7.45 0.60 -2.00
C GLU A 309 -7.43 2.07 -1.59
N GLN A 310 -7.79 2.36 -0.34
CA GLN A 310 -7.82 3.72 0.21
C GLN A 310 -6.43 4.25 0.60
N TRP A 311 -5.40 3.41 0.52
CA TRP A 311 -4.01 3.79 0.73
C TRP A 311 -3.23 3.79 -0.59
N GLY A 312 -2.33 4.76 -0.77
CA GLY A 312 -1.47 4.85 -1.95
C GLY A 312 -2.21 4.95 -3.28
N GLU A 313 -1.62 4.38 -4.32
CA GLU A 313 -2.15 4.38 -5.69
C GLU A 313 -3.15 3.23 -5.86
N ARG A 314 -4.32 3.35 -5.20
CA ARG A 314 -5.33 2.28 -5.11
C ARG A 314 -4.76 0.97 -4.56
N GLY A 315 -4.04 1.06 -3.43
CA GLY A 315 -3.41 -0.08 -2.75
C GLY A 315 -2.01 -0.44 -3.25
N TYR A 316 -1.53 0.23 -4.30
CA TYR A 316 -0.17 0.07 -4.82
C TYR A 316 0.74 1.23 -4.41
N MET A 317 2.04 1.01 -4.52
CA MET A 317 3.04 2.07 -4.41
C MET A 317 4.16 1.83 -5.41
N ARG A 318 4.70 2.92 -5.96
CA ARG A 318 5.95 2.90 -6.73
C ARG A 318 7.10 3.33 -5.85
N ILE A 319 8.13 2.49 -5.70
CA ILE A 319 9.34 2.76 -4.90
C ILE A 319 10.51 2.95 -5.85
N GLN A 320 11.29 4.02 -5.70
CA GLN A 320 12.43 4.29 -6.58
C GLN A 320 13.45 3.14 -6.58
N ARG A 321 13.86 2.73 -7.78
CA ARG A 321 14.90 1.71 -8.05
C ARG A 321 16.19 2.39 -8.53
N GLY A 322 17.35 1.75 -8.33
CA GLY A 322 18.60 2.16 -8.99
C GLY A 322 19.34 3.32 -8.31
N ARG A 323 19.13 3.55 -7.01
CA ARG A 323 19.78 4.65 -6.26
C ARG A 323 21.17 4.33 -5.69
N GLY A 324 21.76 3.20 -6.08
CA GLY A 324 23.13 2.80 -5.70
C GLY A 324 23.26 2.14 -4.32
N SER A 325 22.15 1.94 -3.59
CA SER A 325 22.10 0.99 -2.47
C SER A 325 21.80 -0.40 -3.02
N SER A 326 22.63 -1.40 -2.70
CA SER A 326 22.38 -2.79 -3.11
C SER A 326 21.06 -3.34 -2.56
N GLU A 327 20.61 -2.85 -1.40
CA GLU A 327 19.36 -3.28 -0.77
C GLU A 327 18.13 -2.48 -1.26
N GLY A 328 18.32 -1.42 -2.05
CA GLY A 328 17.25 -0.53 -2.53
C GLY A 328 16.64 0.37 -1.44
N ILE A 329 15.79 1.33 -1.86
CA ILE A 329 15.01 2.19 -0.94
C ILE A 329 14.13 1.32 -0.05
N CYS A 330 14.04 1.66 1.25
CA CYS A 330 13.29 0.87 2.23
C CYS A 330 13.74 -0.60 2.32
N ARG A 331 14.95 -0.90 1.82
CA ARG A 331 15.54 -2.25 1.80
C ARG A 331 14.73 -3.27 1.00
N VAL A 332 13.98 -2.83 -0.02
CA VAL A 332 13.09 -3.66 -0.85
C VAL A 332 13.77 -4.87 -1.50
N ALA A 333 15.08 -4.79 -1.75
CA ALA A 333 15.88 -5.86 -2.33
C ALA A 333 16.76 -6.62 -1.31
N SER A 334 16.54 -6.42 -0.01
CA SER A 334 17.33 -7.08 1.05
C SER A 334 16.88 -8.50 1.39
N LYS A 335 15.57 -8.75 1.33
CA LYS A 335 14.95 -10.04 1.66
C LYS A 335 13.75 -10.26 0.76
N ALA A 336 13.87 -11.25 -0.11
CA ALA A 336 12.85 -11.59 -1.08
C ALA A 336 12.81 -13.11 -1.31
N SER A 337 11.62 -13.65 -1.52
CA SER A 337 11.39 -15.06 -1.82
C SER A 337 10.16 -15.23 -2.71
N TYR A 338 10.14 -16.30 -3.50
CA TYR A 338 9.03 -16.62 -4.40
C TYR A 338 8.69 -18.10 -4.40
N PRO A 339 7.41 -18.47 -4.54
CA PRO A 339 6.98 -19.87 -4.62
C PRO A 339 7.37 -20.49 -5.97
N THR A 340 7.68 -21.79 -5.97
CA THR A 340 7.91 -22.59 -7.18
C THR A 340 6.73 -23.55 -7.39
N ALA A 341 6.21 -23.60 -8.61
CA ALA A 341 5.06 -24.42 -8.99
C ALA A 341 5.28 -25.17 -10.30
#